data_AF-A0A125RBF5-F1
#
_entry.id   AF-A0A125RBF5-F1
#
_cell.length_a   1.000
_cell.length_b   1.000
_cell.length_c   1.000
_cell.angle_alpha   90.00
_cell.angle_beta   90.00
_cell.angle_gamma   90.00
#
_symmetry.space_group_name_H-M   'P 1'
#
loop_
_entity.id
_entity.type
_entity.pdbx_description
1 polymer ?
#
loop_
_entity_poly.entity_id
_entity_poly.type
_entity_poly.pdbx_seq_one_letter_code
_entity_poly.pdbx_strand_id
1 'polypeptide(L)'
;MNSEDFISQLISETGLTQEQGVAANGIFESTFLAGNKNKDFIIAQIVEKLGVDESQANMIYNVAIGLLTTGVLSKIKGIFKK
;
A
#
# COMPACT_ATOMS: atom_id res chain seq x y z
N MET A 1 -7.89 -7.73 5.95
CA MET A 1 -6.49 -7.77 5.55
C MET A 1 -5.63 -7.59 6.78
N ASN A 2 -4.66 -8.48 6.97
CA ASN A 2 -3.58 -8.37 7.95
C ASN A 2 -2.32 -7.84 7.21
N SER A 3 -1.34 -7.31 7.92
CA SER A 3 -0.15 -6.67 7.31
C SER A 3 0.64 -7.62 6.40
N GLU A 4 0.75 -8.91 6.75
CA GLU A 4 1.43 -9.92 5.92
C GLU A 4 0.72 -10.20 4.59
N ASP A 5 -0.61 -10.22 4.60
CA ASP A 5 -1.44 -10.37 3.39
C ASP A 5 -1.25 -9.15 2.47
N PHE A 6 -1.20 -7.96 3.06
CA PHE A 6 -0.93 -6.72 2.33
C PHE A 6 0.44 -6.71 1.68
N ILE A 7 1.47 -7.04 2.44
CA ILE A 7 2.85 -7.11 1.93
C ILE A 7 2.95 -8.14 0.80
N SER A 8 2.37 -9.33 0.98
CA SER A 8 2.44 -10.40 -0.01
C SER A 8 1.74 -10.06 -1.32
N GLN A 9 0.53 -9.47 -1.25
CA GLN A 9 -0.18 -9.02 -2.44
C GLN A 9 0.51 -7.84 -3.12
N LEU A 10 1.01 -6.89 -2.34
CA LEU A 10 1.74 -5.74 -2.87
C LEU A 10 2.99 -6.20 -3.64
N ILE A 11 3.79 -7.10 -3.05
CA ILE A 11 4.96 -7.71 -3.70
C ILE A 11 4.55 -8.42 -5.01
N SER A 12 3.50 -9.24 -4.95
CA SER A 12 3.05 -10.03 -6.10
C SER A 12 2.61 -9.16 -7.29
N GLU A 13 2.00 -8.00 -7.05
CA GLU A 13 1.49 -7.12 -8.10
C GLU A 13 2.51 -6.09 -8.60
N THR A 14 3.51 -5.75 -7.78
CA THR A 14 4.50 -4.70 -8.10
C THR A 14 5.88 -5.25 -8.45
N GLY A 15 6.15 -6.52 -8.18
CA GLY A 15 7.47 -7.13 -8.40
C GLY A 15 8.53 -6.69 -7.40
N LEU A 16 8.12 -6.06 -6.28
CA LEU A 16 9.02 -5.64 -5.21
C LEU A 16 9.71 -6.84 -4.54
N THR A 17 10.87 -6.62 -3.95
CA THR A 17 11.47 -7.60 -3.02
C THR A 17 10.72 -7.62 -1.69
N GLN A 18 10.96 -8.65 -0.89
CA GLN A 18 10.35 -8.76 0.43
C GLN A 18 10.70 -7.59 1.35
N GLU A 19 11.96 -7.13 1.32
CA GLU A 19 12.39 -5.95 2.08
C GLU A 19 11.67 -4.67 1.62
N GLN A 20 11.51 -4.49 0.31
CA GLN A 20 10.79 -3.34 -0.24
C GLN A 20 9.30 -3.38 0.10
N GLY A 21 8.67 -4.56 0.10
CA GLY A 21 7.27 -4.72 0.50
C GLY A 21 7.04 -4.34 1.97
N VAL A 22 7.95 -4.73 2.87
CA VAL A 22 7.92 -4.34 4.29
C VAL A 22 8.10 -2.82 4.43
N ALA A 23 9.06 -2.24 3.72
CA ALA A 23 9.29 -0.79 3.73
C ALA A 23 8.07 -0.01 3.22
N ALA A 24 7.47 -0.45 2.11
CA ALA A 24 6.25 0.14 1.55
C ALA A 24 5.10 0.08 2.55
N ASN A 25 4.87 -1.08 3.19
CA ASN A 25 3.86 -1.22 4.23
C ASN A 25 4.07 -0.21 5.36
N GLY A 26 5.31 -0.02 5.84
CA GLY A 26 5.63 0.99 6.85
C GLY A 26 5.33 2.43 6.40
N ILE A 27 5.53 2.76 5.12
CA ILE A 27 5.14 4.06 4.54
C ILE A 27 3.61 4.21 4.60
N PHE A 28 2.86 3.23 4.10
CA PHE A 28 1.41 3.31 4.09
C PHE A 28 0.85 3.37 5.51
N GLU A 29 1.30 2.52 6.43
CA GLU A 29 0.86 2.58 7.84
C GLU A 29 1.17 3.95 8.45
N SER A 30 2.38 4.48 8.31
CA SER A 30 2.74 5.79 8.85
C SER A 30 1.88 6.92 8.28
N THR A 31 1.68 6.92 6.95
CA THR A 31 0.97 8.02 6.27
C THR A 31 -0.53 7.97 6.54
N PHE A 32 -1.13 6.77 6.55
CA PHE A 32 -2.54 6.58 6.91
C PHE A 32 -2.82 6.84 8.39
N LEU A 33 -1.94 6.41 9.31
CA LEU A 33 -2.07 6.69 10.75
C LEU A 33 -1.93 8.19 11.05
N ALA A 34 -1.07 8.89 10.32
CA ALA A 34 -0.94 10.35 10.39
C ALA A 34 -2.14 11.10 9.77
N GLY A 35 -3.13 10.39 9.21
CA GLY A 35 -4.27 10.99 8.51
C GLY A 35 -3.90 11.69 7.20
N ASN A 36 -2.66 11.53 6.74
CA ASN A 36 -2.17 12.15 5.52
C ASN A 36 -2.51 11.23 4.34
N LYS A 37 -3.40 11.70 3.46
CA LYS A 37 -3.84 10.94 2.27
C LYS A 37 -3.31 11.55 0.97
N ASN A 38 -2.36 12.48 1.08
CA ASN A 38 -1.80 13.15 -0.08
C ASN A 38 -0.99 12.14 -0.91
N LYS A 39 -1.47 11.90 -2.14
CA LYS A 39 -0.85 10.98 -3.10
C LYS A 39 0.60 11.37 -3.39
N ASP A 40 0.87 12.63 -3.70
CA ASP A 40 2.19 13.11 -4.07
C ASP A 40 3.20 12.94 -2.93
N PHE A 41 2.76 13.18 -1.69
CA PHE A 41 3.59 12.94 -0.51
C PHE A 41 3.94 11.46 -0.34
N ILE A 42 2.96 10.56 -0.51
CA ILE A 42 3.20 9.12 -0.39
C ILE A 42 4.12 8.62 -1.51
N ILE A 43 3.94 9.10 -2.73
CA ILE A 43 4.82 8.77 -3.87
C ILE A 43 6.24 9.25 -3.60
N ALA A 44 6.43 10.48 -3.12
CA ALA A 44 7.74 10.98 -2.76
C ALA A 44 8.42 10.10 -1.70
N GLN A 45 7.69 9.68 -0.67
CA GLN A 45 8.21 8.75 0.34
C GLN A 45 8.56 7.38 -0.26
N ILE A 46 7.78 6.85 -1.19
CA ILE A 46 8.08 5.59 -1.88
C ILE A 46 9.36 5.70 -2.70
N VAL A 47 9.50 6.77 -3.50
CA VAL A 47 10.72 7.04 -4.28
C VAL A 47 11.93 7.13 -3.35
N GLU A 48 11.83 7.93 -2.29
CA GLU A 48 12.94 8.22 -1.38
C GLU A 48 13.37 6.99 -0.56
N LYS A 49 12.41 6.17 -0.08
CA LYS A 49 12.69 5.02 0.79
C LYS A 49 12.93 3.71 0.05
N LEU A 50 12.29 3.49 -1.10
CA LEU A 50 12.47 2.26 -1.86
C LEU A 50 13.51 2.41 -2.98
N GLY A 51 13.97 3.64 -3.26
CA GLY A 51 14.97 3.91 -4.30
C GLY A 51 14.46 3.60 -5.71
N VAL A 52 13.15 3.77 -5.94
CA VAL A 52 12.47 3.46 -7.19
C VAL A 52 12.18 4.75 -7.97
N ASP A 53 11.96 4.64 -9.28
CA ASP A 53 11.54 5.80 -10.07
C ASP A 53 10.08 6.20 -9.79
N GLU A 54 9.71 7.41 -10.23
CA GLU A 54 8.36 7.97 -10.00
C GLU A 54 7.24 7.17 -10.66
N SER A 55 7.50 6.53 -11.81
CA SER A 55 6.52 5.68 -12.49
C SER A 55 6.28 4.40 -11.67
N GLN A 56 7.35 3.76 -11.20
CA GLN A 56 7.25 2.60 -10.33
C GLN A 56 6.62 2.95 -8.97
N ALA A 57 6.94 4.11 -8.39
CA ALA A 57 6.30 4.59 -7.17
C ALA A 57 4.79 4.84 -7.35
N ASN A 58 4.37 5.43 -8.49
CA ASN A 58 2.96 5.57 -8.83
C ASN A 58 2.24 4.22 -8.93
N MET A 59 2.88 3.23 -9.55
CA MET A 59 2.33 1.88 -9.65
C MET A 59 2.13 1.27 -8.26
N ILE A 60 3.16 1.32 -7.40
CA ILE A 60 3.11 0.82 -6.02
C ILE A 60 1.98 1.50 -5.24
N TYR A 61 1.85 2.83 -5.35
CA TYR A 61 0.77 3.58 -4.74
C TYR A 61 -0.61 3.09 -5.20
N ASN A 62 -0.83 2.98 -6.51
CA ASN A 62 -2.13 2.59 -7.06
C ASN A 62 -2.53 1.17 -6.62
N VAL A 63 -1.58 0.22 -6.67
CA VAL A 63 -1.79 -1.15 -6.19
C VAL A 63 -2.14 -1.13 -4.70
N ALA A 64 -1.33 -0.46 -3.87
CA ALA A 64 -1.56 -0.38 -2.43
C ALA A 64 -2.94 0.19 -2.07
N ILE A 65 -3.36 1.30 -2.69
CA ILE A 65 -4.69 1.87 -2.48
C ILE A 65 -5.79 0.90 -2.93
N GLY A 66 -5.59 0.20 -4.05
CA GLY A 66 -6.49 -0.85 -4.53
C GLY A 66 -6.66 -1.96 -3.49
N LEU A 67 -5.56 -2.50 -2.98
CA LEU A 67 -5.53 -3.55 -1.95
C LEU A 67 -6.18 -3.10 -0.63
N LEU A 68 -5.92 -1.87 -0.19
CA LEU A 68 -6.55 -1.30 0.99
C LEU A 68 -8.06 -1.13 0.77
N THR A 69 -8.48 -0.66 -0.40
CA THR A 69 -9.90 -0.46 -0.73
C THR A 69 -10.65 -1.79 -0.84
N THR A 70 -10.08 -2.80 -1.49
CA THR A 70 -10.68 -4.15 -1.58
C THR A 70 -10.67 -4.87 -0.23
N GLY A 71 -9.62 -4.68 0.57
CA GLY A 71 -9.54 -5.16 1.95
C GLY A 71 -10.59 -4.52 2.87
N VAL A 72 -10.86 -3.22 2.71
CA VAL A 72 -11.92 -2.49 3.42
C VAL A 72 -13.31 -2.90 2.93
N LEU A 73 -13.53 -3.00 1.62
CA LEU A 73 -14.80 -3.44 1.03
C LEU A 73 -15.14 -4.87 1.44
N SER A 74 -14.16 -5.77 1.56
CA SER A 74 -14.38 -7.13 2.07
C SER A 74 -14.83 -7.15 3.53
N LYS A 75 -14.25 -6.28 4.37
CA LYS A 75 -14.72 -6.13 5.77
C LYS A 75 -16.12 -5.54 5.84
N ILE A 76 -16.44 -4.53 5.01
CA ILE A 76 -17.75 -3.88 4.97
C ILE A 76 -18.82 -4.85 4.44
N LYS A 77 -18.56 -5.58 3.34
CA LYS A 77 -19.49 -6.59 2.82
C LYS A 77 -19.83 -7.67 3.85
N GLY A 78 -18.88 -8.04 4.72
CA GLY A 78 -19.14 -8.99 5.82
C GLY A 78 -20.14 -8.47 6.87
N ILE A 79 -20.26 -7.14 7.03
CA ILE A 79 -21.19 -6.51 7.97
C ILE A 79 -22.58 -6.32 7.33
N PHE A 80 -22.65 -6.03 6.03
CA PHE A 80 -23.90 -5.85 5.29
C PHE A 80 -24.60 -7.15 4.86
N LYS A 81 -23.99 -8.32 5.14
CA LYS A 81 -24.55 -9.63 4.81
C LYS A 81 -25.26 -10.31 5.99
N LYS A 82 -25.80 -9.53 6.93
CA LYS A 82 -26.54 -10.03 8.10
C LYS A 82 -27.97 -9.53 8.10
#